data_AF-A0A2W5BZV8-F1
#
_entry.id   AF-A0A2W5BZV8-F1
#
_cell.length_a   1.000
_cell.length_b   1.000
_cell.length_c   1.000
_cell.angle_alpha   90.00
_cell.angle_beta   90.00
_cell.angle_gamma   90.00
#
_symmetry.space_group_name_H-M   'P 1'
#
loop_
_entity.id
_entity.type
_entity.pdbx_description
1 polymer ?
#
loop_
_entity_poly.entity_id
_entity_poly.type
_entity_poly.pdbx_seq_one_letter_code
_entity_poly.pdbx_strand_id
1 'polypeptide(L)'
;MMKSPKHATHFEINNMGAIKLLSRWMRRHKVARTNHDGKGQLYCFTRTGEFAGKIIFCNQALTGRAVKEIGKYQRTLQEQNNGAFLE
;
A
#
# COMPACT_ATOMS: atom_id res chain seq x y z
N MET A 1 10.58 -1.68 -19.41
CA MET A 1 9.93 -0.42 -18.99
C MET A 1 8.50 -0.73 -18.54
N MET A 2 8.18 -0.57 -17.26
CA MET A 2 6.78 -0.69 -16.79
C MET A 2 5.99 0.52 -17.31
N LYS A 3 5.02 0.27 -18.22
CA LYS A 3 4.05 1.28 -18.63
C LYS A 3 3.21 1.65 -17.41
N SER A 4 3.34 2.88 -16.91
CA SER A 4 2.38 3.39 -15.92
C SER A 4 0.99 3.32 -16.55
N PRO A 5 0.02 2.62 -15.93
CA PRO A 5 -1.30 2.51 -16.51
C PRO A 5 -1.93 3.90 -16.66
N LYS A 6 -2.55 4.16 -17.81
CA LYS A 6 -3.24 5.43 -18.16
C LYS A 6 -4.27 5.88 -17.10
N HIS A 7 -4.71 4.98 -16.22
CA HIS A 7 -5.65 5.22 -15.11
C HIS A 7 -5.03 4.65 -13.83
N ALA A 8 -3.93 5.23 -13.35
CA ALA A 8 -3.29 4.75 -12.13
C ALA A 8 -4.20 5.03 -10.92
N THR A 9 -4.77 3.97 -10.34
CA THR A 9 -5.45 4.07 -9.04
C THR A 9 -4.46 4.60 -8.00
N HIS A 10 -4.68 5.81 -7.50
CA HIS A 10 -3.88 6.40 -6.44
C HIS A 10 -4.68 6.55 -5.14
N PHE A 11 -3.98 6.53 -4.03
CA PHE A 11 -4.52 6.85 -2.72
C PHE A 11 -3.77 8.03 -2.13
N GLU A 12 -4.47 9.13 -1.89
CA GLU A 12 -3.87 10.35 -1.37
C GLU A 12 -4.08 10.47 0.14
N ILE A 13 -2.99 10.71 0.85
CA ILE A 13 -3.01 10.91 2.30
C ILE A 13 -2.85 12.40 2.57
N ASN A 14 -4.01 13.06 2.69
CA ASN A 14 -4.13 14.49 2.95
C ASN A 14 -4.62 14.81 4.37
N ASN A 15 -5.21 13.83 5.08
CA ASN A 15 -5.70 13.98 6.44
C ASN A 15 -5.71 12.63 7.20
N MET A 16 -6.06 12.69 8.48
CA MET A 16 -6.17 11.50 9.35
C MET A 16 -7.27 10.52 8.92
N GLY A 17 -8.34 11.01 8.29
CA GLY A 17 -9.42 10.18 7.75
C GLY A 17 -8.92 9.27 6.63
N ALA A 18 -8.10 9.79 5.73
CA ALA A 18 -7.47 9.03 4.66
C ALA A 18 -6.60 7.88 5.22
N ILE A 19 -5.81 8.11 6.28
CA ILE A 19 -5.00 7.07 6.91
C ILE A 19 -5.86 5.88 7.38
N LYS A 20 -7.02 6.15 7.98
CA LYS A 20 -7.93 5.10 8.47
C LYS A 20 -8.51 4.23 7.35
N LEU A 21 -8.60 4.77 6.13
CA LEU A 21 -9.11 4.06 4.96
C LEU A 21 -8.02 3.30 4.19
N LEU A 22 -6.74 3.52 4.52
CA LEU A 22 -5.60 2.99 3.78
C LEU A 22 -5.59 1.46 3.70
N SER A 23 -5.74 0.77 4.83
CA SER A 23 -5.76 -0.71 4.87
C SER A 23 -6.92 -1.29 4.05
N ARG A 24 -8.08 -0.61 4.05
CA ARG A 24 -9.25 -1.00 3.23
C ARG A 24 -8.96 -0.85 1.74
N TRP A 25 -8.34 0.27 1.36
CA TRP A 25 -7.92 0.49 -0.02
C TRP A 25 -6.89 -0.55 -0.47
N MET A 26 -5.84 -0.79 0.34
CA MET A 26 -4.81 -1.80 0.03
C MET A 26 -5.42 -3.19 -0.17
N ARG A 27 -6.35 -3.61 0.69
CA ARG A 27 -7.07 -4.89 0.55
C ARG A 27 -7.90 -4.94 -0.72
N ARG A 28 -8.67 -3.88 -1.03
CA ARG A 28 -9.49 -3.80 -2.25
C ARG A 28 -8.65 -3.96 -3.51
N HIS A 29 -7.44 -3.41 -3.51
CA HIS A 29 -6.49 -3.47 -4.62
C HIS A 29 -5.52 -4.66 -4.55
N LYS A 30 -5.74 -5.60 -3.62
CA LYS A 30 -4.89 -6.80 -3.42
C LYS A 30 -3.40 -6.46 -3.30
N VAL A 31 -3.08 -5.33 -2.68
CA VAL A 31 -1.70 -4.90 -2.47
C VAL A 31 -1.01 -5.90 -1.55
N ALA A 32 0.13 -6.42 -1.99
CA ALA A 32 0.96 -7.34 -1.23
C ALA A 32 2.36 -6.76 -0.96
N ARG A 33 2.88 -5.92 -1.87
CA ARG A 33 4.22 -5.33 -1.79
C ARG A 33 4.17 -3.84 -2.09
N THR A 34 5.08 -3.08 -1.48
CA THR A 34 5.20 -1.64 -1.69
C THR A 34 6.66 -1.25 -1.90
N ASN A 35 6.96 -0.40 -2.90
CA ASN A 35 8.30 0.13 -3.16
C ASN A 35 8.31 1.66 -3.13
N HIS A 36 9.38 2.25 -2.63
CA HIS A 36 9.59 3.71 -2.68
C HIS A 36 10.16 4.16 -4.02
N ASP A 37 9.76 5.34 -4.48
CA ASP A 37 10.22 5.92 -5.75
C ASP A 37 11.31 6.99 -5.60
N GLY A 38 11.93 7.08 -4.43
CA GLY A 38 12.92 8.12 -4.10
C GLY A 38 12.32 9.53 -3.90
N LYS A 39 11.10 9.79 -4.37
CA LYS A 39 10.35 11.05 -4.18
C LYS A 39 9.37 10.97 -3.01
N GLY A 40 9.45 9.90 -2.22
CA GLY A 40 8.60 9.67 -1.06
C GLY A 40 7.22 9.08 -1.39
N GLN A 41 6.90 8.75 -2.64
CA GLN A 41 5.68 8.02 -3.00
C GLN A 41 5.90 6.53 -2.85
N LEU A 42 4.82 5.77 -2.68
CA LEU A 42 4.85 4.32 -2.62
C LEU A 42 4.10 3.69 -3.80
N TYR A 43 4.80 2.89 -4.59
CA TYR A 43 4.22 2.05 -5.62
C TYR A 43 3.75 0.75 -4.96
N CYS A 44 2.50 0.39 -5.21
CA CYS A 44 1.85 -0.78 -4.64
C CYS A 44 1.73 -1.87 -5.72
N PHE A 45 2.04 -3.10 -5.33
CA PHE A 45 2.04 -4.26 -6.23
C PHE A 45 1.25 -5.41 -5.63
N THR A 46 0.60 -6.18 -6.50
CA THR A 46 -0.08 -7.43 -6.13
C THR A 46 0.92 -8.54 -5.81
N ARG A 47 0.44 -9.71 -5.37
CA ARG A 47 1.29 -10.87 -5.11
C ARG A 47 2.03 -11.33 -6.38
N THR A 48 1.37 -11.26 -7.53
CA THR A 48 1.93 -11.60 -8.86
C THR A 48 2.90 -10.55 -9.41
N GLY A 49 3.07 -9.41 -8.72
CA GLY A 49 3.97 -8.33 -9.15
C GLY A 49 3.32 -7.32 -10.09
N GLU A 50 2.01 -7.42 -10.31
CA GLU A 50 1.26 -6.44 -11.11
C GLU A 50 1.11 -5.13 -10.34
N PHE A 51 1.12 -4.02 -11.05
CA PHE A 51 0.92 -2.70 -10.45
C PHE A 51 -0.53 -2.55 -9.96
N ALA A 52 -0.70 -2.38 -8.65
CA ALA A 52 -2.00 -2.25 -8.00
C ALA A 52 -2.42 -0.78 -7.83
N GLY A 53 -1.44 0.14 -7.75
CA GLY A 53 -1.68 1.56 -7.55
C GLY A 53 -0.51 2.27 -6.89
N LYS A 54 -0.69 3.52 -6.49
CA LYS A 54 0.32 4.26 -5.71
C LYS A 54 -0.27 5.03 -4.54
N ILE A 55 0.51 5.23 -3.49
CA ILE A 55 0.16 6.04 -2.33
C ILE A 55 0.97 7.33 -2.39
N ILE A 56 0.27 8.46 -2.32
CA ILE A 56 0.84 9.80 -2.34
C ILE A 56 0.67 10.42 -0.96
N PHE A 57 1.75 10.92 -0.38
CA PHE A 57 1.74 11.59 0.92
C PHE A 57 1.79 13.10 0.69
N CYS A 58 0.72 13.81 1.03
CA CYS A 58 0.65 15.26 0.86
C CYS A 58 1.23 16.03 2.06
N ASN A 59 1.44 15.36 3.20
CA ASN A 59 1.93 15.98 4.43
C ASN A 59 2.91 15.04 5.16
N GLN A 60 4.11 15.54 5.48
CA GLN A 60 5.15 14.79 6.19
C GLN A 60 4.70 14.28 7.58
N ALA A 61 3.86 15.05 8.30
CA ALA A 61 3.35 14.65 9.61
C ALA A 61 2.44 13.40 9.55
N LEU A 62 1.85 13.15 8.40
CA LEU A 62 0.97 11.99 8.15
C LEU A 62 1.75 10.79 7.60
N THR A 63 2.91 11.02 6.97
CA THR A 63 3.75 9.97 6.37
C THR A 63 4.13 8.89 7.38
N GLY A 64 4.65 9.25 8.56
CA GLY A 64 5.06 8.26 9.56
C GLY A 64 3.91 7.39 10.05
N ARG A 65 2.73 7.97 10.26
CA ARG A 65 1.52 7.25 10.67
C ARG A 65 1.05 6.28 9.58
N ALA A 66 1.08 6.73 8.34
CA ALA A 66 0.69 5.91 7.21
C ALA A 66 1.67 4.75 6.96
N VAL A 67 2.98 4.97 7.07
CA VAL A 67 3.99 3.90 7.01
C VAL A 67 3.74 2.86 8.11
N LYS A 68 3.42 3.30 9.33
CA LYS A 68 3.07 2.38 10.42
C LYS A 68 1.84 1.53 10.08
N GLU A 69 0.83 2.11 9.46
CA GLU A 69 -0.40 1.41 9.07
C GLU A 69 -0.16 0.41 7.93
N ILE A 70 0.65 0.78 6.93
CA ILE A 70 1.10 -0.11 5.85
C ILE A 70 1.86 -1.32 6.44
N GLY A 71 2.77 -1.08 7.37
CA GLY A 71 3.53 -2.15 8.02
C GLY A 71 2.67 -3.08 8.88
N LYS A 72 1.59 -2.60 9.51
CA LYS A 72 0.61 -3.48 10.17
C LYS A 72 -0.11 -4.37 9.16
N TYR A 73 -0.61 -3.77 8.07
CA TYR A 73 -1.30 -4.51 7.02
C TYR A 73 -0.42 -5.61 6.42
N GLN A 74 0.85 -5.30 6.12
CA GLN A 74 1.80 -6.28 5.59
C GLN A 74 2.07 -7.43 6.55
N ARG A 75 2.20 -7.16 7.86
CA ARG A 75 2.34 -8.21 8.88
C ARG A 75 1.11 -9.12 8.96
N THR A 76 -0.09 -8.54 8.97
CA THR A 76 -1.34 -9.32 8.95
C THR A 76 -1.42 -10.22 7.71
N LEU A 77 -0.99 -9.72 6.54
CA LEU A 77 -0.91 -10.56 5.34
C LEU A 77 0.10 -11.71 5.49
N GLN A 78 1.26 -11.48 6.11
CA GLN A 78 2.25 -12.53 6.33
C GLN A 78 1.74 -13.61 7.29
N GLU A 79 1.10 -13.21 8.39
CA GLU A 79 0.49 -14.13 9.36
C GLU A 79 -0.60 -14.99 8.71
N GLN A 80 -1.47 -14.40 7.89
CA GLN A 80 -2.50 -15.14 7.14
C GLN A 80 -1.92 -16.13 6.13
N ASN A 81 -0.79 -15.78 5.49
CA ASN A 81 -0.13 -16.68 4.54
C ASN A 81 0.65 -17.81 5.22
N ASN A 82 1.22 -17.55 6.39
CA ASN A 82 1.96 -18.56 7.16
C ASN A 82 1.04 -19.48 7.95
N GLY A 83 -0.13 -19.00 8.38
CA GLY A 83 -1.16 -19.83 9.02
C GLY A 83 -1.82 -20.83 8.07
N ALA A 84 -1.71 -20.65 6.75
CA ALA A 84 -2.24 -21.56 5.74
C ALA A 84 -1.32 -22.76 5.42
N PHE A 85 -0.22 -22.94 6.16
CA PHE A 85 0.76 -24.03 5.95
C PHE A 85 0.77 -25.06 7.10
N LEU A 86 -0.18 -24.96 8.05
CA LEU A 86 -0.28 -25.84 9.23
C LEU A 86 -1.61 -26.62 9.30
N GLU A 87 -2.36 -26.70 8.20
CA GLU A 87 -3.49 -27.65 8.05
C GLU A 87 -3.16 -28.73 7.01
#